data_AF-A0A0N0XN65-F1
#
_entry.id   AF-A0A0N0XN65-F1
#
_cell.length_a   1.000
_cell.length_b   1.000
_cell.length_c   1.000
_cell.angle_alpha   90.00
_cell.angle_beta   90.00
_cell.angle_gamma   90.00
#
_symmetry.space_group_name_H-M   'P 1'
#
loop_
_entity.id
_entity.type
_entity.pdbx_description
1 polymer ?
#
loop_
_entity_poly.entity_id
_entity_poly.type
_entity_poly.pdbx_seq_one_letter_code
_entity_poly.pdbx_strand_id
1 'polypeptide(L)' 'MENTPWETLFTSDIGLLSLFTIGFICVMAVYIFMFVRKNVLNAEAEQAHPVAKEAAHH' A
#
# COMPACT_ATOMS: atom_id res chain seq x y z
N MET A 1 2.87 -28.69 -30.57
CA MET A 1 2.46 -27.32 -30.24
C MET A 1 3.31 -26.90 -29.06
N GLU A 2 4.27 -26.02 -29.29
CA GLU A 2 5.12 -25.47 -28.21
C GLU A 2 4.23 -24.54 -27.39
N ASN A 3 3.74 -25.02 -26.25
CA ASN A 3 2.96 -24.18 -25.33
C ASN A 3 3.96 -23.21 -24.71
N THR A 4 3.85 -21.94 -25.05
CA THR A 4 4.81 -20.95 -24.56
C THR A 4 4.65 -20.83 -23.03
N PRO A 5 5.72 -20.64 -22.24
CA PRO A 5 5.62 -20.52 -20.77
C PRO A 5 4.60 -19.47 -20.32
N TRP A 6 4.37 -18.46 -21.14
CA TRP A 6 3.34 -17.42 -20.96
C TRP A 6 1.91 -17.98 -21.04
N GLU A 7 1.61 -18.87 -21.98
CA GLU A 7 0.27 -19.47 -22.10
C GLU A 7 -0.06 -20.36 -20.90
N THR A 8 0.91 -21.07 -20.34
CA THR A 8 0.71 -21.83 -19.10
C THR A 8 0.39 -20.92 -17.92
N LEU A 9 0.99 -19.73 -17.83
CA LEU A 9 0.69 -18.79 -16.74
C LEU A 9 -0.70 -18.16 -16.85
N PHE A 10 -1.18 -17.90 -18.07
CA PHE A 10 -2.50 -17.29 -18.27
C PHE A 10 -3.64 -18.30 -18.39
N THR A 11 -3.36 -19.54 -18.80
CA THR A 11 -4.38 -20.56 -19.09
C THR A 11 -4.47 -21.62 -17.99
N SER A 12 -3.45 -21.76 -17.13
CA SER A 12 -3.48 -22.69 -16.00
C SER A 12 -4.07 -22.03 -14.75
N ASP A 13 -4.94 -22.77 -14.04
CA ASP A 13 -5.56 -22.36 -12.77
C ASP A 13 -4.52 -21.85 -11.75
N ILE A 14 -3.35 -22.52 -11.70
CA ILE A 14 -2.27 -22.18 -10.78
C ILE A 14 -1.60 -20.85 -11.18
N GLY A 15 -1.43 -20.62 -12.49
CA GLY A 15 -0.81 -19.40 -13.02
C GLY A 15 -1.68 -18.17 -12.76
N LEU A 16 -2.99 -18.28 -13.00
CA LEU A 16 -3.92 -17.19 -12.78
C LEU A 16 -4.06 -16.83 -11.28
N LEU A 17 -4.13 -17.83 -10.39
CA LEU A 17 -4.16 -17.61 -8.94
C LEU A 17 -2.87 -16.96 -8.41
N SER A 18 -1.71 -17.35 -8.94
CA SER A 18 -0.42 -16.74 -8.60
C SER A 18 -0.36 -15.28 -9.06
N LEU A 19 -0.73 -14.99 -10.30
CA LEU A 19 -0.79 -13.63 -10.83
C LEU A 19 -1.77 -12.74 -10.05
N PHE A 20 -2.95 -13.27 -9.70
CA PHE A 20 -3.91 -12.57 -8.86
C PHE A 20 -3.33 -12.26 -7.48
N THR A 21 -2.66 -13.22 -6.85
CA THR A 21 -2.04 -13.05 -5.53
C THR A 21 -0.94 -11.99 -5.56
N ILE A 22 -0.05 -12.04 -6.55
CA ILE A 22 1.00 -11.04 -6.74
C ILE A 22 0.39 -9.65 -6.96
N GLY A 23 -0.62 -9.55 -7.83
CA GLY A 23 -1.34 -8.31 -8.07
C GLY A 23 -2.01 -7.74 -6.81
N PHE A 24 -2.65 -8.61 -6.01
CA PHE A 24 -3.28 -8.23 -4.75
C PHE A 24 -2.26 -7.67 -3.75
N ILE A 25 -1.10 -8.32 -3.61
CA ILE A 25 -0.02 -7.85 -2.73
C ILE A 25 0.50 -6.49 -3.20
N CYS A 26 0.70 -6.29 -4.50
CA CYS A 26 1.12 -4.99 -5.05
C CYS A 26 0.10 -3.88 -4.74
N VAL A 27 -1.20 -4.15 -4.90
CA VAL A 27 -2.27 -3.18 -4.57
C VAL A 27 -2.25 -2.84 -3.09
N MET A 28 -2.14 -3.85 -2.21
CA MET A 28 -2.06 -3.62 -0.77
C MET A 28 -0.83 -2.80 -0.37
N ALA A 29 0.33 -3.07 -0.97
CA ALA A 29 1.55 -2.29 -0.72
C ALA A 29 1.37 -0.81 -1.09
N VAL A 30 0.79 -0.54 -2.26
CA VAL A 30 0.49 0.84 -2.70
C VAL A 30 -0.56 1.49 -1.80
N TYR A 31 -1.62 0.75 -1.44
CA TYR A 31 -2.67 1.23 -0.55
C TYR A 31 -2.11 1.65 0.81
N ILE A 32 -1.29 0.80 1.44
CA ILE A 32 -0.64 1.10 2.72
C ILE A 32 0.29 2.30 2.57
N PHE A 33 1.08 2.39 1.50
CA PHE A 33 1.95 3.54 1.28
C PHE A 33 1.16 4.85 1.16
N MET A 34 0.06 4.86 0.42
CA MET A 34 -0.82 6.03 0.31
C MET A 34 -1.51 6.36 1.65
N PHE A 35 -1.96 5.34 2.37
CA PHE A 35 -2.61 5.49 3.66
C PHE A 35 -1.66 6.08 4.70
N VAL A 36 -0.45 5.51 4.84
CA VAL A 36 0.58 5.99 5.75
C VAL A 36 1.00 7.41 5.39
N ARG A 37 1.23 7.71 4.12
CA ARG A 37 1.55 9.09 3.69
C ARG A 37 0.47 10.08 4.11
N LYS A 38 -0.81 9.76 3.89
CA LYS A 38 -1.91 10.67 4.22
C LYS A 38 -2.16 10.77 5.73
N ASN A 39 -1.99 9.68 6.47
CA ASN A 39 -2.25 9.64 7.90
C ASN A 39 -1.09 10.19 8.75
N VAL A 40 0.17 9.96 8.35
CA VAL A 40 1.35 10.54 9.03
C VAL A 40 1.41 12.04 8.83
N LEU A 41 1.13 12.55 7.62
CA LEU A 41 1.04 14.01 7.39
C LEU A 41 0.00 14.68 8.30
N ASN A 42 -1.15 14.03 8.53
CA ASN A 42 -2.18 14.55 9.42
C ASN A 42 -1.80 14.40 10.90
N ALA A 43 -1.12 13.31 11.28
CA ALA A 43 -0.65 13.09 12.63
C ALA A 43 0.43 14.09 13.04
N GLU A 44 1.38 14.41 12.16
CA GLU A 44 2.43 15.39 12.44
C GLU A 44 1.89 16.83 12.51
N ALA A 45 0.86 17.16 11.73
CA ALA A 45 0.18 18.45 11.81
C ALA A 45 -0.58 18.65 13.13
N GLU A 46 -1.20 17.60 13.69
CA GLU A 46 -1.91 17.64 14.96
C GLU A 46 -0.94 17.70 16.17
N GLN A 47 0.20 17.01 16.08
CA GLN A 47 1.23 16.94 17.15
C GLN A 47 2.09 18.21 17.25
N ALA A 48 2.11 19.07 16.22
CA ALA A 48 2.84 20.33 16.23
C ALA A 48 2.09 21.47 16.97
N HIS A 49 0.79 21.32 17.25
CA HIS A 49 -0.05 22.38 17.84
C HIS A 49 -0.22 22.42 19.37
N PRO A 50 -0.04 21.36 20.18
CA PRO A 50 -0.26 21.46 21.63
C PRO A 50 0.91 22.13 22.39
N VAL A 51 2.15 22.10 21.88
CA VAL A 51 3.32 22.61 22.61
C VAL A 51 3.38 24.14 22.66
N ALA A 52 2.88 24.83 21.63
CA ALA A 52 2.94 26.30 21.57
C ALA A 52 1.88 26.99 22.44
N LYS A 53 0.77 26.31 22.78
CA LYS A 53 -0.33 26.91 23.56
C LYS A 53 -0.07 26.90 25.07
N GLU A 54 0.73 25.96 25.56
CA GLU A 54 1.02 25.81 27.00
C GLU A 54 2.11 26.77 27.49
N ALA A 55 3.10 27.09 26.64
CA ALA A 55 4.16 28.04 26.97
C ALA A 55 3.72 29.52 26.99
N ALA A 56 2.53 29.84 26.47
CA ALA A 56 2.00 31.21 26.42
C ALA A 56 1.10 31.57 27.62
N HIS A 57 0.84 30.62 28.53
CA HIS A 57 -0.05 30.79 29.68
C HIS A 57 0.68 30.59 31.03
N HIS A 58 2.01 30.76 31.05
CA HIS A 58 2.82 30.66 32.27
C HIS A 58 3.70 31.89 32.49
#